data_AF-E2A3J1-F1
#
_entry.id   AF-E2A3J1-F1
#
_cell.length_a   1.000
_cell.length_b   1.000
_cell.length_c   1.000
_cell.angle_alpha   90.00
_cell.angle_beta   90.00
_cell.angle_gamma   90.00
#
_symmetry.space_group_name_H-M   'P 1'
#
loop_
_entity.id
_entity.type
_entity.pdbx_description
1 polymer ?
#
loop_
_entity_poly.entity_id
_entity_poly.type
_entity_poly.pdbx_seq_one_letter_code
_entity_poly.pdbx_strand_id
1 'polypeptide(L)' 'RTLEQRYAIKFCVKLQKTAKETFDLLTQAFKNDCLSYSQVKKWHKSFKEGRE' A
#
# COMPACT_ATOMS: atom_id res chain seq x y z
N ARG A 1 4.78 -9.86 8.32
CA ARG A 1 3.46 -9.20 8.14
C ARG A 1 3.57 -7.85 7.44
N THR A 2 4.32 -6.88 7.98
CA THR A 2 4.43 -5.53 7.40
C THR A 2 5.16 -5.47 6.04
N LEU A 3 6.14 -6.35 5.81
CA LEU A 3 6.93 -6.37 4.57
C LEU A 3 6.11 -6.79 3.35
N GLU A 4 5.28 -7.83 3.47
CA GLU A 4 4.39 -8.31 2.41
C GLU A 4 3.41 -7.22 1.95
N GLN A 5 2.79 -6.52 2.91
CA GLN A 5 1.90 -5.40 2.59
C GLN A 5 2.63 -4.23 1.92
N ARG A 6 3.90 -3.94 2.29
CA ARG A 6 4.70 -2.94 1.58
C ARG A 6 4.96 -3.33 0.13
N TYR A 7 5.25 -4.60 -0.16
CA TYR A 7 5.37 -5.08 -1.54
C TYR A 7 4.04 -5.01 -2.30
N ALA A 8 2.91 -5.31 -1.65
CA ALA A 8 1.59 -5.13 -2.24
C ALA A 8 1.30 -3.64 -2.57
N ILE A 9 1.69 -2.70 -1.69
CA ILE A 9 1.60 -1.26 -1.97
C ILE A 9 2.47 -0.90 -3.18
N LYS A 10 3.73 -1.35 -3.22
CA LYS A 10 4.64 -1.10 -4.36
C LYS A 10 4.08 -1.64 -5.67
N PHE A 11 3.47 -2.83 -5.64
CA PHE A 11 2.79 -3.43 -6.79
C PHE A 11 1.63 -2.54 -7.27
N CYS A 12 0.77 -2.07 -6.34
CA CYS A 12 -0.33 -1.16 -6.67
C CYS A 12 0.18 0.16 -7.27
N VAL A 13 1.29 0.71 -6.78
CA VAL A 13 1.94 1.91 -7.36
C VAL A 13 2.40 1.65 -8.81
N LYS A 14 3.01 0.48 -9.09
CA LYS A 14 3.38 0.09 -10.47
C LYS A 14 2.18 -0.04 -11.40
N LEU A 15 1.02 -0.46 -10.87
CA LEU A 15 -0.26 -0.49 -11.57
C LEU A 15 -0.95 0.88 -11.65
N GLN A 16 -0.27 1.97 -11.24
CA GLN A 16 -0.79 3.33 -11.22
C GLN A 16 -2.07 3.51 -10.38
N LYS A 17 -2.30 2.63 -9.40
CA LYS A 17 -3.42 2.75 -8.46
C LYS A 17 -3.25 3.94 -7.53
N THR A 18 -4.35 4.55 -7.16
CA THR A 18 -4.36 5.61 -6.13
C THR A 18 -4.12 5.02 -4.73
N ALA A 19 -3.73 5.87 -3.78
CA ALA A 19 -3.54 5.43 -2.40
C ALA A 19 -4.83 4.89 -1.76
N LYS A 20 -6.00 5.42 -2.18
CA LYS A 20 -7.31 4.94 -1.74
C LYS A 20 -7.60 3.54 -2.28
N GLU A 21 -7.50 3.33 -3.59
CA GLU A 21 -7.68 1.99 -4.18
C GLU A 21 -6.70 0.97 -3.60
N THR A 22 -5.46 1.38 -3.35
CA THR A 22 -4.45 0.52 -2.72
C THR A 22 -4.88 0.09 -1.31
N PHE A 23 -5.42 1.02 -0.52
CA PHE A 23 -5.93 0.72 0.83
C PHE A 23 -7.17 -0.18 0.81
N ASP A 24 -8.10 0.03 -0.12
CA ASP A 24 -9.26 -0.85 -0.31
C ASP A 24 -8.83 -2.28 -0.67
N LEU A 25 -7.85 -2.44 -1.57
CA LEU A 25 -7.30 -3.75 -1.95
C LEU A 25 -6.58 -4.43 -0.78
N LEU A 26 -5.78 -3.68 -0.02
CA LEU A 26 -5.10 -4.20 1.17
C LEU A 26 -6.11 -4.61 2.25
N THR A 27 -7.16 -3.83 2.48
CA THR A 27 -8.18 -4.15 3.47
C THR A 27 -8.94 -5.41 3.09
N GLN A 28 -9.22 -5.63 1.80
CA GLN A 28 -9.82 -6.87 1.31
C GLN A 28 -8.92 -8.09 1.51
N ALA A 29 -7.61 -7.96 1.22
CA ALA A 29 -6.66 -9.08 1.33
C ALA A 29 -6.24 -9.39 2.77
N PHE A 30 -5.96 -8.36 3.58
CA PHE A 30 -5.35 -8.48 4.90
C PHE A 30 -6.35 -8.31 6.06
N LYS A 31 -7.55 -7.79 5.80
CA LYS A 31 -8.61 -7.60 6.79
C LYS A 31 -8.10 -6.89 8.05
N ASN A 32 -8.19 -7.52 9.20
CA ASN A 32 -7.79 -6.95 10.49
C ASN A 32 -6.28 -6.74 10.64
N ASP A 33 -5.46 -7.42 9.84
CA ASP A 33 -4.00 -7.26 9.83
C ASP A 33 -3.54 -6.14 8.87
N CYS A 34 -4.47 -5.45 8.20
CA CYS A 34 -4.16 -4.38 7.25
C CYS A 34 -3.47 -3.19 7.93
N LEU A 35 -2.46 -2.63 7.25
CA LEU A 35 -1.87 -1.34 7.62
C LEU A 35 -2.93 -0.25 7.65
N SER A 36 -2.80 0.67 8.61
CA SER A 36 -3.66 1.86 8.65
C SER A 36 -3.55 2.69 7.36
N TYR A 37 -4.61 3.41 7.01
CA TYR A 37 -4.64 4.26 5.82
C TYR A 37 -3.47 5.26 5.77
N SER A 38 -3.08 5.84 6.91
CA SER A 38 -1.93 6.75 7.01
C SER A 38 -0.61 6.07 6.67
N GLN A 39 -0.41 4.82 7.09
CA GLN A 39 0.78 4.04 6.74
C GLN A 39 0.79 3.68 5.25
N VAL A 40 -0.36 3.26 4.70
CA VAL A 40 -0.49 2.98 3.26
C VAL A 40 -0.17 4.23 2.44
N LYS A 41 -0.72 5.39 2.80
CA LYS A 41 -0.46 6.66 2.13
C LYS A 41 1.02 7.06 2.19
N LYS A 42 1.69 6.86 3.33
CA LYS A 42 3.12 7.12 3.48
C LYS A 42 3.95 6.26 2.52
N TRP A 43 3.75 4.94 2.54
CA TRP A 43 4.48 4.02 1.67
C TRP A 43 4.16 4.24 0.20
N HIS A 44 2.89 4.46 -0.15
CA HIS A 44 2.45 4.74 -1.52
C HIS A 44 3.17 5.97 -2.09
N LYS A 45 3.25 7.06 -1.31
CA LYS A 45 4.01 8.26 -1.68
C LYS A 45 5.51 7.96 -1.85
N SER A 46 6.13 7.30 -0.88
CA SER A 46 7.54 6.91 -0.93
C SER A 46 7.88 6.12 -2.19
N PHE A 47 7.11 5.08 -2.51
CA PHE A 47 7.29 4.28 -3.72
C PHE A 47 7.04 5.08 -5.01
N LYS A 48 6.04 5.96 -5.04
CA LYS A 48 5.76 6.83 -6.20
C LYS A 48 6.91 7.81 -6.48
N GLU A 49 7.64 8.21 -5.44
CA GLU A 49 8.81 9.09 -5.52
C GLU A 49 10.13 8.32 -5.70
N GLY A 50 10.10 6.98 -5.81
CA GLY A 50 11.31 6.15 -5.96
C GLY A 50 12.17 6.05 -4.70
N ARG A 51 11.60 6.34 -3.53
CA ARG A 51 12.27 6.28 -2.22
C ARG A 51 11.81 5.02 -1.49
N GLU A 52 12.69 4.05 -1.31
CA GLU A 52 12.42 2.77 -0.60
C GLU A 52 13.23 2.61 0.67
#